data_AF-A0A3M0ZV93-F1
#
_entry.id   AF-A0A3M0ZV93-F1
#
_cell.length_a   1.000
_cell.length_b   1.000
_cell.length_c   1.000
_cell.angle_alpha   90.00
_cell.angle_beta   90.00
_cell.angle_gamma   90.00
#
_symmetry.space_group_name_H-M   'P 1'
#
loop_
_entity.id
_entity.type
_entity.pdbx_description
1 polymer ?
#
loop_
_entity_poly.entity_id
_entity_poly.type
_entity_poly.pdbx_seq_one_letter_code
_entity_poly.pdbx_strand_id
1 'polypeptide(L)'
;MPLPLTCAPDATKRGINFRVSYYGSRASLRSGRPRGTIMSMIEPPTGPGVLGQGVRLTNWQMVEGGEIVRRFPAFGEILALVERKKGERRMATRRDIDPVTFKRFLPLITLFDLVRDRSGAVVDATIRLMGTEVVHFYGEFTGRPVSAYPDPAVPARIIACGNYLVRHRVPVAASVDGLREGKKHVGLRILYVPLSEDDVRVDRAVSFSLFYFPSLER
;
A
#
# COMPACT_ATOMS: atom_id res chain seq x y z
N MET A 1 43.35 -28.91 13.46
CA MET A 1 42.80 -30.07 12.71
C MET A 1 42.06 -30.98 13.71
N PRO A 2 41.01 -31.73 13.30
CA PRO A 2 39.60 -31.56 13.73
C PRO A 2 39.11 -32.39 14.94
N LEU A 3 37.86 -32.11 15.35
CA LEU A 3 37.05 -32.67 16.45
C LEU A 3 36.76 -34.19 16.35
N PRO A 4 36.16 -34.78 17.41
CA PRO A 4 34.99 -35.63 17.21
C PRO A 4 33.74 -35.17 17.98
N LEU A 5 32.61 -35.35 17.30
CA LEU A 5 31.22 -35.19 17.73
C LEU A 5 30.80 -36.30 18.73
N THR A 6 29.82 -36.01 19.59
CA THR A 6 28.76 -36.97 19.94
C THR A 6 27.48 -36.27 20.44
N CYS A 7 26.35 -36.89 20.06
CA CYS A 7 24.91 -36.59 20.23
C CYS A 7 24.45 -36.06 21.61
N ALA A 8 23.30 -35.41 21.80
CA ALA A 8 22.00 -35.51 21.11
C ALA A 8 21.13 -34.23 21.30
N PRO A 9 20.05 -34.05 20.50
CA PRO A 9 19.16 -32.88 20.54
C PRO A 9 17.79 -33.18 21.20
N ASP A 10 17.17 -32.17 21.82
CA ASP A 10 15.71 -32.05 21.90
C ASP A 10 15.28 -30.58 22.11
N ALA A 11 14.01 -30.29 21.83
CA ALA A 11 13.26 -29.03 21.88
C ALA A 11 12.98 -28.37 20.51
N THR A 12 12.18 -29.09 19.71
CA THR A 12 10.93 -28.59 19.10
C THR A 12 10.78 -27.06 18.97
N LYS A 13 11.00 -26.54 17.75
CA LYS A 13 10.29 -25.36 17.24
C LYS A 13 9.87 -25.60 15.79
N ARG A 14 8.55 -25.60 15.57
CA ARG A 14 7.91 -25.66 14.25
C ARG A 14 8.25 -24.38 13.49
N GLY A 15 9.19 -24.47 12.55
CA GLY A 15 9.45 -23.44 11.55
C GLY A 15 8.41 -23.51 10.45
N ILE A 16 7.68 -22.42 10.24
CA ILE A 16 6.89 -22.21 9.02
C ILE A 16 7.87 -21.73 7.95
N ASN A 17 8.18 -22.61 6.99
CA ASN A 17 8.97 -22.28 5.82
C ASN A 17 8.09 -21.60 4.77
N PHE A 18 8.34 -20.31 4.49
CA PHE A 18 7.84 -19.67 3.27
C PHE A 18 8.88 -19.87 2.16
N ARG A 19 8.50 -20.65 1.14
CA ARG A 19 9.30 -20.87 -0.08
C ARG A 19 8.77 -19.93 -1.16
N VAL A 20 9.54 -18.91 -1.51
CA VAL A 20 9.27 -18.04 -2.67
C VAL A 20 9.98 -18.67 -3.87
N SER A 21 9.23 -19.21 -4.82
CA SER A 21 9.77 -19.69 -6.10
C SER A 21 9.53 -18.63 -7.19
N TYR A 22 10.61 -18.10 -7.75
CA TYR A 22 10.60 -17.37 -9.02
C TYR A 22 10.65 -18.38 -10.16
N TYR A 23 9.69 -18.32 -11.09
CA TYR A 23 9.81 -19.04 -12.37
C TYR A 23 9.93 -18.04 -13.51
N GLY A 24 11.15 -17.98 -14.08
CA GLY A 24 11.42 -17.34 -15.34
C GLY A 24 10.86 -18.16 -16.50
N SER A 25 10.32 -17.46 -17.50
CA SER A 25 9.78 -18.05 -18.72
C SER A 25 10.90 -18.40 -19.70
N ARG A 26 10.92 -19.65 -20.19
CA ARG A 26 11.27 -19.99 -21.59
C ARG A 26 10.52 -21.25 -22.00
N ALA A 27 10.14 -21.25 -23.27
CA ALA A 27 9.09 -22.03 -23.91
C ALA A 27 9.34 -23.55 -24.02
N SER A 28 8.25 -24.33 -24.04
CA SER A 28 8.01 -25.31 -25.11
C SER A 28 6.53 -25.74 -25.17
N LEU A 29 6.01 -25.82 -26.39
CA LEU A 29 4.70 -26.35 -26.76
C LEU A 29 4.58 -27.85 -26.44
N ARG A 30 3.45 -28.28 -25.86
CA ARG A 30 2.61 -29.39 -26.37
C ARG A 30 1.33 -29.59 -25.54
N SER A 31 0.23 -29.57 -26.29
CA SER A 31 -1.10 -30.19 -26.08
C SER A 31 -1.43 -30.87 -24.75
N GLY A 32 -2.51 -30.39 -24.12
CA GLY A 32 -3.30 -31.14 -23.14
C GLY A 32 -4.18 -30.21 -22.30
N ARG A 33 -5.47 -30.06 -22.64
CA ARG A 33 -6.44 -29.52 -21.68
C ARG A 33 -6.65 -30.55 -20.57
N PRO A 34 -6.66 -30.14 -19.30
CA PRO A 34 -7.87 -30.37 -18.53
C PRO A 34 -8.27 -29.19 -17.61
N ARG A 35 -9.59 -29.00 -17.54
CA ARG A 35 -10.42 -28.38 -16.49
C ARG A 35 -9.76 -27.33 -15.60
N GLY A 36 -10.14 -26.07 -15.82
CA GLY A 36 -9.84 -24.96 -14.93
C GLY A 36 -10.46 -25.17 -13.55
N THR A 37 -9.61 -25.29 -12.54
CA THR A 37 -9.99 -25.16 -11.14
C THR A 37 -9.96 -23.67 -10.79
N ILE A 38 -11.14 -23.06 -10.68
CA ILE A 38 -11.30 -21.76 -10.04
C ILE A 38 -11.17 -22.01 -8.53
N MET A 39 -10.06 -21.59 -7.94
CA MET A 39 -9.91 -21.59 -6.48
C MET A 39 -10.55 -20.30 -5.93
N SER A 40 -11.81 -20.43 -5.54
CA SER A 40 -12.56 -19.49 -4.72
C SER A 40 -12.58 -20.00 -3.27
N MET A 41 -12.66 -19.05 -2.33
CA MET A 41 -12.97 -19.18 -0.90
C MET A 41 -11.80 -19.26 0.08
N ILE A 42 -11.57 -18.13 0.75
CA ILE A 42 -11.49 -18.08 2.22
C ILE A 42 -12.50 -17.01 2.67
N GLU A 43 -13.55 -17.45 3.38
CA GLU A 43 -14.54 -16.60 4.04
C GLU A 43 -13.89 -15.83 5.20
N PRO A 44 -14.27 -14.57 5.47
CA PRO A 44 -13.74 -13.83 6.60
C PRO A 44 -14.46 -14.25 7.89
N PRO A 45 -13.80 -14.15 9.06
CA PRO A 45 -14.43 -14.44 10.33
C PRO A 45 -15.57 -13.45 10.63
N THR A 46 -16.72 -14.00 11.02
CA THR A 46 -17.87 -13.27 11.55
C THR A 46 -17.65 -12.95 13.03
N GLY A 47 -17.34 -11.68 13.33
CA GLY A 47 -17.26 -11.14 14.68
C GLY A 47 -17.52 -9.63 14.67
N PRO A 48 -18.20 -9.06 15.69
CA PRO A 48 -18.58 -7.65 15.67
C PRO A 48 -17.40 -6.78 16.12
N GLY A 49 -16.83 -6.00 15.19
CA GLY A 49 -15.80 -5.02 15.54
C GLY A 49 -15.20 -4.24 14.36
N VAL A 50 -15.80 -3.08 14.07
CA VAL A 50 -15.23 -1.88 13.41
C VAL A 50 -14.57 -2.06 12.03
N LEU A 51 -15.44 -2.25 11.03
CA LEU A 51 -15.38 -1.62 9.71
C LEU A 51 -16.73 -0.88 9.55
N GLY A 52 -16.81 0.18 8.75
CA GLY A 52 -18.09 0.51 8.14
C GLY A 52 -18.51 -0.71 7.31
N GLN A 53 -19.38 -1.56 7.86
CA GLN A 53 -19.61 -2.92 7.37
C GLN A 53 -19.77 -2.95 5.85
N GLY A 54 -18.93 -3.78 5.21
CA GLY A 54 -19.19 -4.28 3.86
C GLY A 54 -18.09 -4.09 2.83
N VAL A 55 -17.09 -3.20 2.99
CA VAL A 55 -16.08 -2.98 1.92
C VAL A 55 -14.90 -3.94 2.04
N ARG A 56 -14.77 -4.89 1.10
CA ARG A 56 -13.56 -5.71 0.92
C ARG A 56 -12.76 -5.17 -0.27
N LEU A 57 -11.49 -4.84 -0.05
CA LEU A 57 -10.56 -4.49 -1.14
C LEU A 57 -10.05 -5.78 -1.77
N THR A 58 -10.49 -6.08 -2.99
CA THR A 58 -10.22 -7.40 -3.61
C THR A 58 -9.05 -7.34 -4.57
N ASN A 59 -8.87 -6.24 -5.29
CA ASN A 59 -7.83 -6.07 -6.30
C ASN A 59 -7.20 -4.68 -6.20
N TRP A 60 -5.87 -4.63 -6.28
CA TRP A 60 -5.16 -3.36 -6.45
C TRP A 60 -4.03 -3.47 -7.47
N GLN A 61 -3.75 -2.35 -8.13
CA GLN A 61 -2.70 -2.22 -9.13
C GLN A 61 -1.87 -0.99 -8.84
N MET A 62 -0.54 -1.14 -8.91
CA MET A 62 0.40 -0.03 -8.81
C MET A 62 0.58 0.64 -10.18
N VAL A 63 0.73 1.96 -10.17
CA VAL A 63 0.93 2.80 -11.35
C VAL A 63 2.06 3.77 -11.06
N GLU A 64 3.09 3.74 -11.90
CA GLU A 64 4.39 4.34 -11.61
C GLU A 64 4.63 5.62 -12.40
N GLY A 65 5.32 6.59 -11.78
CA GLY A 65 5.94 7.72 -12.47
C GLY A 65 5.05 8.46 -13.47
N GLY A 66 5.54 8.64 -14.70
CA GLY A 66 4.88 9.40 -15.75
C GLY A 66 3.49 8.88 -16.16
N GLU A 67 3.18 7.61 -15.85
CA GLU A 67 1.88 7.01 -16.16
C GLU A 67 0.77 7.45 -15.19
N ILE A 68 1.14 7.99 -14.02
CA ILE A 68 0.18 8.38 -12.98
C ILE A 68 -0.78 9.43 -13.52
N VAL A 69 -0.28 10.51 -14.14
CA VAL A 69 -1.14 11.60 -14.64
C VAL A 69 -1.94 11.13 -15.84
N ARG A 70 -1.36 10.30 -16.71
CA ARG A 70 -2.06 9.74 -17.88
C ARG A 70 -3.26 8.89 -17.44
N ARG A 71 -3.09 8.06 -16.41
CA ARG A 71 -4.12 7.14 -15.94
C ARG A 71 -5.08 7.78 -14.93
N PHE A 72 -4.59 8.72 -14.12
CA PHE A 72 -5.32 9.43 -13.07
C PHE A 72 -5.06 10.94 -13.15
N PRO A 73 -5.69 11.66 -14.11
CA PRO A 73 -5.46 13.09 -14.29
C PRO A 73 -5.73 13.93 -13.03
N ALA A 74 -6.63 13.47 -12.16
CA ALA A 74 -6.94 14.12 -10.88
C ALA A 74 -5.73 14.27 -9.95
N PHE A 75 -4.67 13.48 -10.10
CA PHE A 75 -3.43 13.63 -9.34
C PHE A 75 -2.47 14.68 -9.90
N GLY A 76 -2.69 15.16 -11.13
CA GLY A 76 -1.81 16.13 -11.78
C GLY A 76 -1.65 17.41 -10.98
N GLU A 77 -2.76 17.93 -10.44
CA GLU A 77 -2.74 19.15 -9.62
C GLU A 77 -1.95 18.97 -8.31
N ILE A 78 -2.12 17.83 -7.64
CA ILE A 78 -1.43 17.50 -6.39
C ILE A 78 0.07 17.34 -6.65
N LEU A 79 0.45 16.60 -7.69
CA LEU A 79 1.85 16.40 -8.06
C LEU A 79 2.52 17.71 -8.43
N ALA A 80 1.87 18.54 -9.24
CA ALA A 80 2.39 19.86 -9.59
C ALA A 80 2.56 20.76 -8.36
N LEU A 81 1.65 20.66 -7.37
CA LEU A 81 1.75 21.43 -6.14
C LEU A 81 2.92 20.96 -5.27
N VAL A 82 3.08 19.65 -5.10
CA VAL A 82 4.22 19.06 -4.38
C VAL A 82 5.53 19.47 -5.04
N GLU A 83 5.63 19.38 -6.37
CA GLU A 83 6.82 19.76 -7.13
C GLU A 83 7.21 21.22 -6.88
N ARG A 84 6.23 22.14 -6.94
CA ARG A 84 6.46 23.55 -6.62
C ARG A 84 6.91 23.77 -5.19
N LYS A 85 6.31 23.06 -4.23
CA LYS A 85 6.58 23.25 -2.80
C LYS A 85 7.93 22.71 -2.37
N LYS A 86 8.40 21.59 -2.94
CA LYS A 86 9.73 21.06 -2.62
C LYS A 86 10.87 21.89 -3.22
N GLY A 87 10.59 22.71 -4.24
CA GLY A 87 11.58 23.53 -4.93
C GLY A 87 12.68 22.66 -5.56
N GLU A 88 13.94 23.04 -5.33
CA GLU A 88 15.13 22.36 -5.87
C GLU A 88 15.43 21.00 -5.23
N ARG A 89 14.74 20.66 -4.13
CA ARG A 89 14.93 19.37 -3.46
C ARG A 89 14.49 18.22 -4.35
N ARG A 90 15.11 17.06 -4.17
CA ARG A 90 14.69 15.83 -4.88
C ARG A 90 13.36 15.32 -4.35
N MET A 91 13.12 15.47 -3.06
CA MET A 91 11.89 15.03 -2.38
C MET A 91 11.35 16.14 -1.48
N ALA A 92 10.02 16.20 -1.37
CA ALA A 92 9.37 17.08 -0.43
C ALA A 92 9.67 16.67 1.01
N THR A 93 9.70 17.65 1.91
CA THR A 93 9.66 17.46 3.35
C THR A 93 8.20 17.42 3.83
N ARG A 94 7.98 17.04 5.10
CA ARG A 94 6.66 17.20 5.73
C ARG A 94 6.22 18.66 5.81
N ARG A 95 7.15 19.61 5.91
CA ARG A 95 6.83 21.05 6.00
C ARG A 95 6.32 21.61 4.68
N ASP A 96 6.71 21.00 3.56
CA ASP A 96 6.28 21.40 2.22
C ASP A 96 4.79 21.08 1.98
N ILE A 97 4.23 20.13 2.74
CA ILE A 97 2.79 19.82 2.77
C ILE A 97 2.13 20.69 3.85
N ASP A 98 2.04 21.99 3.58
CA ASP A 98 1.47 22.95 4.53
C ASP A 98 -0.07 23.03 4.45
N PRO A 99 -0.78 23.20 5.57
CA PRO A 99 -2.24 23.21 5.59
C PRO A 99 -2.90 24.34 4.81
N VAL A 100 -2.22 25.47 4.62
CA VAL A 100 -2.78 26.63 3.91
C VAL A 100 -2.86 26.33 2.42
N THR A 101 -1.76 25.82 1.87
CA THR A 101 -1.61 25.52 0.45
C THR A 101 -2.36 24.24 0.05
N PHE A 102 -2.38 23.23 0.92
CA PHE A 102 -3.05 21.96 0.66
C PHE A 102 -4.49 21.89 1.19
N LYS A 103 -5.08 23.01 1.63
CA LYS A 103 -6.36 23.07 2.37
C LYS A 103 -7.46 22.15 1.83
N ARG A 104 -7.72 22.17 0.51
CA ARG A 104 -8.76 21.33 -0.13
C ARG A 104 -8.42 19.84 -0.19
N PHE A 105 -7.14 19.48 -0.08
CA PHE A 105 -6.67 18.10 -0.11
C PHE A 105 -6.53 17.51 1.29
N LEU A 106 -6.48 18.33 2.34
CA LEU A 106 -6.33 17.86 3.74
C LEU A 106 -7.38 16.83 4.17
N PRO A 107 -8.65 16.87 3.74
CA PRO A 107 -9.60 15.81 4.06
C PRO A 107 -9.20 14.43 3.50
N LEU A 108 -8.37 14.40 2.47
CA LEU A 108 -8.03 13.22 1.66
C LEU A 108 -6.64 12.65 1.98
N ILE A 109 -5.88 13.27 2.88
CA ILE A 109 -4.49 12.86 3.13
C ILE A 109 -4.34 11.77 4.18
N THR A 110 -3.27 11.00 4.08
CA THR A 110 -2.75 10.20 5.20
C THR A 110 -1.25 10.40 5.30
N LEU A 111 -0.73 10.70 6.48
CA LEU A 111 0.71 10.80 6.72
C LEU A 111 1.21 9.53 7.39
N PHE A 112 2.32 8.99 6.89
CA PHE A 112 2.95 7.77 7.39
C PHE A 112 4.40 8.04 7.79
N ASP A 113 4.81 7.49 8.93
CA ASP A 113 6.22 7.21 9.20
C ASP A 113 6.53 5.80 8.73
N LEU A 114 7.51 5.63 7.85
CA LEU A 114 7.86 4.31 7.30
C LEU A 114 8.78 3.55 8.26
N VAL A 115 8.39 2.34 8.64
CA VAL A 115 9.20 1.45 9.48
C VAL A 115 10.00 0.52 8.57
N ARG A 116 11.31 0.50 8.77
CA ARG A 116 12.23 -0.27 7.95
C ARG A 116 13.00 -1.29 8.77
N ASP A 117 13.34 -2.41 8.14
CA ASP A 117 14.27 -3.38 8.72
C ASP A 117 15.75 -3.01 8.46
N ARG A 118 16.65 -3.90 8.85
CA ARG A 118 18.12 -3.72 8.66
C ARG A 118 18.55 -3.71 7.20
N SER A 119 17.77 -4.31 6.30
CA SER A 119 18.05 -4.28 4.86
C SER A 119 17.63 -2.95 4.21
N GLY A 120 16.86 -2.13 4.94
CA GLY A 120 16.30 -0.88 4.45
C GLY A 120 14.97 -1.06 3.72
N ALA A 121 14.41 -2.27 3.69
CA ALA A 121 13.07 -2.54 3.19
C ALA A 121 12.00 -2.02 4.15
N VAL A 122 10.89 -1.51 3.62
CA VAL A 122 9.72 -1.14 4.42
C VAL A 122 9.02 -2.42 4.85
N VAL A 123 8.85 -2.59 6.16
CA VAL A 123 8.17 -3.76 6.77
C VAL A 123 6.87 -3.40 7.46
N ASP A 124 6.69 -2.12 7.79
CA ASP A 124 5.46 -1.57 8.36
C ASP A 124 5.44 -0.05 8.16
N ALA A 125 4.37 0.61 8.60
CA ALA A 125 4.28 2.06 8.66
C ALA A 125 3.38 2.48 9.82
N THR A 126 3.72 3.56 10.52
CA THR A 126 2.84 4.15 11.55
C THR A 126 2.02 5.26 10.92
N ILE A 127 0.70 5.20 11.07
CA ILE A 127 -0.20 6.27 10.61
C ILE A 127 -0.09 7.45 11.59
N ARG A 128 0.32 8.62 11.10
CA ARG A 128 0.52 9.82 11.92
C ARG A 128 -0.60 10.83 11.83
N LEU A 129 -1.31 10.84 10.71
CA LEU A 129 -2.44 11.71 10.48
C LEU A 129 -3.34 11.07 9.44
N MET A 130 -4.65 11.17 9.63
CA MET A 130 -5.67 10.83 8.64
C MET A 130 -6.56 12.05 8.41
N GLY A 131 -6.81 12.35 7.13
CA GLY A 131 -7.78 13.34 6.71
C GLY A 131 -9.20 12.87 7.01
N THR A 132 -10.12 13.81 7.20
CA THR A 132 -11.48 13.52 7.66
C THR A 132 -12.27 12.60 6.72
N GLU A 133 -12.10 12.72 5.40
CA GLU A 133 -12.72 11.79 4.44
C GLU A 133 -12.06 10.42 4.50
N VAL A 134 -10.74 10.35 4.70
CA VAL A 134 -10.06 9.07 4.88
C VAL A 134 -10.57 8.36 6.13
N VAL A 135 -10.72 9.08 7.25
CA VAL A 135 -11.32 8.56 8.49
C VAL A 135 -12.76 8.10 8.26
N HIS A 136 -13.55 8.84 7.48
CA HIS A 136 -14.92 8.44 7.15
C HIS A 136 -14.97 7.08 6.44
N PHE A 137 -14.04 6.81 5.54
CA PHE A 137 -14.00 5.54 4.78
C PHE A 137 -13.29 4.39 5.51
N TYR A 138 -12.15 4.67 6.17
CA TYR A 138 -11.29 3.66 6.77
C TYR A 138 -11.44 3.52 8.29
N GLY A 139 -12.22 4.39 8.93
CA GLY A 139 -12.20 4.55 10.38
C GLY A 139 -10.94 5.24 10.86
N GLU A 140 -11.00 5.78 12.08
CA GLU A 140 -9.84 6.43 12.70
C GLU A 140 -8.80 5.36 13.10
N PHE A 141 -7.57 5.54 12.63
CA PHE A 141 -6.47 4.61 12.86
C PHE A 141 -5.12 5.31 13.12
N THR A 142 -5.15 6.61 13.42
CA THR A 142 -3.98 7.41 13.77
C THR A 142 -3.27 6.85 15.01
N GLY A 143 -1.93 6.90 14.98
CA GLY A 143 -1.05 6.42 16.04
C GLY A 143 -0.74 4.91 15.98
N ARG A 144 -1.38 4.16 15.07
CA ARG A 144 -1.25 2.69 15.00
C ARG A 144 -0.38 2.25 13.82
N PRO A 145 0.29 1.08 13.92
CA PRO A 145 0.97 0.47 12.78
C PRO A 145 -0.05 -0.05 11.76
N VAL A 146 0.24 0.07 10.46
CA VAL A 146 -0.68 -0.39 9.40
C VAL A 146 -0.87 -1.90 9.44
N SER A 147 0.10 -2.66 9.95
CA SER A 147 -0.01 -4.10 10.18
C SER A 147 -1.16 -4.50 11.12
N ALA A 148 -1.63 -3.60 11.99
CA ALA A 148 -2.77 -3.84 12.87
C ALA A 148 -4.13 -3.61 12.18
N TYR A 149 -4.14 -3.14 10.92
CA TYR A 149 -5.38 -2.87 10.21
C TYR A 149 -6.12 -4.18 9.87
N PRO A 150 -7.45 -4.29 10.08
CA PRO A 150 -8.16 -5.57 9.96
C PRO A 150 -8.15 -6.20 8.55
N ASP A 151 -8.27 -5.38 7.51
CA ASP A 151 -8.20 -5.85 6.12
C ASP A 151 -6.72 -5.99 5.69
N PRO A 152 -6.20 -7.21 5.45
CA PRO A 152 -4.79 -7.44 5.10
C PRO A 152 -4.39 -6.85 3.74
N ALA A 153 -5.35 -6.52 2.86
CA ALA A 153 -5.05 -5.86 1.58
C ALA A 153 -4.52 -4.43 1.80
N VAL A 154 -4.94 -3.76 2.89
CA VAL A 154 -4.51 -2.40 3.23
C VAL A 154 -3.01 -2.34 3.58
N PRO A 155 -2.48 -3.08 4.58
CA PRO A 155 -1.06 -3.09 4.88
C PRO A 155 -0.24 -3.62 3.71
N ALA A 156 -0.68 -4.66 3.01
CA ALA A 156 0.05 -5.19 1.85
C ALA A 156 0.30 -4.12 0.78
N ARG A 157 -0.73 -3.35 0.43
CA ARG A 157 -0.63 -2.24 -0.52
C ARG A 157 0.29 -1.13 -0.02
N ILE A 158 0.12 -0.69 1.23
CA ILE A 158 0.91 0.42 1.80
C ILE A 158 2.39 0.03 1.86
N ILE A 159 2.70 -1.20 2.29
CA ILE A 159 4.07 -1.72 2.37
C ILE A 159 4.69 -1.84 0.97
N ALA A 160 3.94 -2.35 -0.02
CA ALA A 160 4.43 -2.45 -1.39
C ALA A 160 4.73 -1.07 -2.00
N CYS A 161 3.80 -0.11 -1.86
CA CYS A 161 4.01 1.27 -2.32
C CYS A 161 5.15 1.94 -1.55
N GLY A 162 5.25 1.72 -0.24
CA GLY A 162 6.35 2.23 0.60
C GLY A 162 7.71 1.72 0.13
N ASN A 163 7.84 0.42 -0.17
CA ASN A 163 9.07 -0.13 -0.74
C ASN A 163 9.42 0.50 -2.09
N TYR A 164 8.42 0.74 -2.94
CA TYR A 164 8.63 1.45 -4.21
C TYR A 164 9.16 2.87 -3.98
N LEU A 165 8.53 3.63 -3.09
CA LEU A 165 8.96 4.99 -2.74
C LEU A 165 10.40 5.01 -2.25
N VAL A 166 10.76 4.11 -1.33
CA VAL A 166 12.12 4.01 -0.78
C VAL A 166 13.15 3.72 -1.86
N ARG A 167 12.82 2.83 -2.80
CA ARG A 167 13.75 2.41 -3.86
C ARG A 167 13.93 3.46 -4.94
N HIS A 168 12.83 4.07 -5.40
CA HIS A 168 12.81 4.91 -6.60
C HIS A 168 12.78 6.40 -6.29
N ARG A 169 12.38 6.81 -5.08
CA ARG A 169 12.31 8.22 -4.64
C ARG A 169 11.42 9.09 -5.53
N VAL A 170 10.40 8.49 -6.15
CA VAL A 170 9.40 9.17 -6.97
C VAL A 170 7.99 8.75 -6.53
N PRO A 171 6.96 9.58 -6.78
CA PRO A 171 5.59 9.23 -6.48
C PRO A 171 5.11 7.94 -7.17
N VAL A 172 4.16 7.27 -6.52
CA VAL A 172 3.52 6.07 -7.04
C VAL A 172 2.03 6.12 -6.73
N ALA A 173 1.18 5.66 -7.65
CA ALA A 173 -0.24 5.55 -7.41
C ALA A 173 -0.69 4.09 -7.28
N ALA A 174 -1.79 3.88 -6.58
CA ALA A 174 -2.50 2.61 -6.53
C ALA A 174 -3.95 2.83 -6.96
N SER A 175 -4.46 1.96 -7.83
CA SER A 175 -5.89 1.79 -8.08
C SER A 175 -6.37 0.61 -7.29
N VAL A 176 -7.52 0.73 -6.66
CA VAL A 176 -8.13 -0.32 -5.84
C VAL A 176 -9.59 -0.39 -6.20
N ASP A 177 -10.05 -1.60 -6.49
CA ASP A 177 -11.47 -1.88 -6.66
C ASP A 177 -11.95 -2.63 -5.42
N GLY A 178 -12.94 -2.05 -4.74
CA GLY A 178 -13.57 -2.60 -3.56
C GLY A 178 -15.01 -3.02 -3.83
N LEU A 179 -15.41 -4.13 -3.23
CA LEU A 179 -16.81 -4.55 -3.20
C LEU A 179 -17.40 -4.16 -1.86
N ARG A 180 -18.50 -3.39 -1.86
CA ARG A 180 -19.30 -3.16 -0.66
C ARG A 180 -20.44 -4.19 -0.61
N GLU A 181 -20.64 -4.84 0.53
CA GLU A 181 -21.72 -5.79 0.75
C GLU A 181 -23.09 -5.13 0.44
N GLY A 182 -23.85 -5.74 -0.48
CA GLY A 182 -25.19 -5.31 -0.86
C GLY A 182 -25.34 -4.15 -1.86
N LYS A 183 -24.30 -3.37 -2.20
CA LYS A 183 -24.35 -2.31 -3.25
C LYS A 183 -22.98 -1.98 -3.87
N LYS A 184 -23.02 -1.51 -5.12
CA LYS A 184 -22.06 -0.69 -5.91
C LYS A 184 -20.55 -0.80 -5.55
N HIS A 185 -19.76 -1.14 -6.57
CA HIS A 185 -18.30 -1.03 -6.56
C HIS A 185 -17.84 0.33 -6.01
N VAL A 186 -16.89 0.32 -5.08
CA VAL A 186 -16.17 1.52 -4.65
C VAL A 186 -14.80 1.46 -5.31
N GLY A 187 -14.53 2.44 -6.16
CA GLY A 187 -13.21 2.66 -6.71
C GLY A 187 -12.43 3.59 -5.79
N LEU A 188 -11.17 3.26 -5.58
CA LEU A 188 -10.24 4.09 -4.83
C LEU A 188 -8.96 4.25 -5.62
N ARG A 189 -8.54 5.50 -5.81
CA ARG A 189 -7.21 5.83 -6.30
C ARG A 189 -6.44 6.48 -5.19
N ILE A 190 -5.20 6.07 -4.98
CA ILE A 190 -4.34 6.60 -3.93
C ILE A 190 -3.03 7.02 -4.57
N LEU A 191 -2.64 8.28 -4.42
CA LEU A 191 -1.30 8.74 -4.76
C LEU A 191 -0.45 8.69 -3.50
N TYR A 192 0.69 8.03 -3.51
CA TYR A 192 1.71 8.09 -2.48
C TYR A 192 2.89 8.95 -2.96
N VAL A 193 3.29 9.90 -2.13
CA VAL A 193 4.39 10.83 -2.39
C VAL A 193 5.50 10.57 -1.36
N PRO A 194 6.76 10.39 -1.80
CA PRO A 194 7.87 10.20 -0.89
C PRO A 194 8.21 11.51 -0.19
N LEU A 195 8.40 11.44 1.13
CA LEU A 195 8.86 12.56 1.94
C LEU A 195 10.22 12.25 2.56
N SER A 196 11.09 13.25 2.62
CA SER A 196 12.45 13.14 3.14
C SER A 196 12.88 14.41 3.88
N GLU A 197 13.31 14.27 5.13
CA GLU A 197 13.88 15.38 5.91
C GLU A 197 15.28 15.74 5.38
N ASP A 198 16.10 14.75 5.04
CA ASP A 198 17.51 14.91 4.63
C ASP A 198 17.73 15.00 3.11
N ASP A 199 16.67 14.89 2.31
CA ASP A 199 16.68 14.82 0.84
C ASP A 199 17.44 13.61 0.25
N VAL A 200 17.79 12.63 1.08
CA VAL A 200 18.56 11.42 0.69
C VAL A 200 17.71 10.18 0.89
N ARG A 201 17.07 10.05 2.06
CA ARG A 201 16.28 8.89 2.48
C ARG A 201 14.81 9.26 2.64
N VAL A 202 13.93 8.42 2.10
CA VAL A 202 12.48 8.52 2.34
C VAL A 202 12.11 8.06 3.77
N ASP A 203 12.06 8.96 4.74
CA ASP A 203 11.61 8.62 6.10
C ASP A 203 10.08 8.51 6.22
N ARG A 204 9.36 9.22 5.37
CA ARG A 204 7.90 9.36 5.45
C ARG A 204 7.25 9.23 4.09
N ALA A 205 5.94 9.02 4.11
CA ALA A 205 5.11 9.13 2.92
C ALA A 205 3.85 9.92 3.27
N VAL A 206 3.36 10.71 2.32
CA VAL A 206 1.99 11.23 2.36
C VAL A 206 1.20 10.58 1.23
N SER A 207 -0.01 10.11 1.54
CA SER A 207 -0.94 9.65 0.52
C SER A 207 -2.09 10.63 0.32
N PHE A 208 -2.65 10.66 -0.88
CA PHE A 208 -3.89 11.36 -1.24
C PHE A 208 -4.89 10.35 -1.78
N SER A 209 -6.01 10.17 -1.09
CA SER A 209 -7.03 9.15 -1.39
C SER A 209 -8.22 9.78 -2.10
N LEU A 210 -8.47 9.37 -3.34
CA LEU A 210 -9.62 9.78 -4.14
C LEU A 210 -10.61 8.63 -4.25
N PHE A 211 -11.75 8.80 -3.60
CA PHE A 211 -12.86 7.86 -3.62
C PHE A 211 -13.78 8.19 -4.79
N TYR A 212 -14.16 7.19 -5.57
CA TYR A 212 -15.15 7.33 -6.62
C TYR A 212 -16.10 6.13 -6.62
N PHE A 213 -17.35 6.40 -6.92
CA PHE A 213 -18.36 5.37 -7.12
C PHE A 213 -18.51 5.24 -8.63
N PRO A 214 -17.91 4.23 -9.28
CA PRO A 214 -18.26 3.93 -10.66
C PRO A 214 -19.78 3.82 -10.73
N SER A 215 -20.41 4.76 -11.43
CA SER A 215 -21.79 4.61 -11.84
C SER A 215 -21.84 3.30 -12.60
N LEU A 216 -22.71 2.39 -12.17
CA LEU A 216 -23.16 1.30 -13.01
C LEU A 216 -23.90 1.97 -14.17
N GLU A 217 -23.17 2.44 -15.17
CA GLU A 217 -23.75 2.67 -16.48
C GLU A 217 -24.23 1.32 -16.99
N ARG A 218 -25.47 1.36 -17.47
CA ARG A 218 -26.37 0.23 -17.74
C ARG A 218 -25.83 -0.70 -18.81
#